data_AF-A0A7X7XYC2-F1
#
_entry.id   AF-A0A7X7XYC2-F1
#
_cell.length_a   1.000
_cell.length_b   1.000
_cell.length_c   1.000
_cell.angle_alpha   90.00
_cell.angle_beta   90.00
_cell.angle_gamma   90.00
#
_symmetry.space_group_name_H-M   'P 1'
#
loop_
_entity.id
_entity.type
_entity.pdbx_description
1 polymer ?
#
loop_
_entity_poly.entity_id
_entity_poly.type
_entity_poly.pdbx_seq_one_letter_code
_entity_poly.pdbx_strand_id
1 'polypeptide(L)'
;MNKLKFTIIFSVLLLICGFSTTLHANPEERFEVSVKAGYDDTIRIYSKCPIYIEIENKGKDFRGEIQVHLIVGYSEKENYALPFEIPEGSKKEFLMSIPVFTASKDLEIKIVEDNKVLFSKKHQFKKIIPPESPVMGILTNEANELGSLKDIRLSEKIAAEQNGFLMPKVPPKGTAFDGVKRSTEIIELDENNLPENEGLLKTVDFIIISDYDTSVLTEAQKTAVSDWVSQGNILVIGTGENARKVYSGLDESLKPFKINGQKRIQMPEDFANFTERTVLEEEMYISTGNVENGDIIIGDEDTPLAVNYKYGNGNIIVLAFDPTTRPISNWDYSKDMWERLLEYNRQADSVHSNNYTYGYPRYLNNILEEETFPFTFLYIIILVYILLVGPVLYWILKHKDKRDYSWLIIPLFAFLFVGIIYMGGYNTRYKSAVINNYSVIR
;
A
#
# COMPACT_ATOMS: atom_id res chain seq x y z
N MET A 1 52.48 -33.08 52.54
CA MET A 1 52.44 -32.56 51.16
C MET A 1 51.01 -32.57 50.64
N ASN A 2 50.28 -31.47 50.54
CA ASN A 2 49.95 -30.49 51.57
C ASN A 2 48.47 -30.16 51.33
N LYS A 3 47.61 -30.27 52.35
CA LYS A 3 46.20 -29.83 52.26
C LYS A 3 46.09 -28.41 51.69
N LEU A 4 47.09 -27.57 51.98
CA LEU A 4 47.25 -26.23 51.42
C LEU A 4 47.35 -26.17 49.88
N LYS A 5 48.04 -27.12 49.22
CA LYS A 5 48.13 -27.16 47.75
C LYS A 5 46.78 -27.55 47.12
N PHE A 6 46.03 -28.45 47.76
CA PHE A 6 44.71 -28.85 47.27
C PHE A 6 43.69 -27.71 47.41
N THR A 7 43.71 -26.98 48.54
CA THR A 7 42.84 -25.81 48.75
C THR A 7 43.16 -24.68 47.77
N ILE A 8 44.43 -24.43 47.45
CA ILE A 8 44.82 -23.40 46.47
C ILE A 8 44.37 -23.80 45.06
N ILE A 9 44.58 -25.06 44.64
CA ILE A 9 44.13 -25.54 43.33
C ILE A 9 42.61 -25.47 43.20
N PHE A 10 41.87 -25.86 44.26
CA PHE A 10 40.40 -25.80 44.26
C PHE A 10 39.89 -24.36 44.25
N SER A 11 40.56 -23.43 44.94
CA SER A 11 40.20 -22.01 44.96
C SER A 11 40.49 -21.32 43.62
N VAL A 12 41.59 -21.71 42.94
CA VAL A 12 41.91 -21.22 41.59
C VAL A 12 40.94 -21.78 40.55
N LEU A 13 40.51 -23.04 40.68
CA LEU A 13 39.48 -23.62 39.80
C LEU A 13 38.12 -22.94 39.98
N LEU A 14 37.76 -22.58 41.22
CA LEU A 14 36.52 -21.86 41.53
C LEU A 14 36.55 -20.40 41.03
N LEU A 15 37.72 -19.77 41.00
CA LEU A 15 37.89 -18.44 40.40
C LEU A 15 37.81 -18.48 38.87
N ILE A 16 38.27 -19.57 38.23
CA ILE A 16 38.18 -19.74 36.76
C ILE A 16 36.76 -20.09 36.33
N CYS A 17 35.99 -20.83 37.12
CA CYS A 17 34.57 -21.10 36.85
C CYS A 17 33.64 -19.89 37.13
N GLY A 18 34.12 -18.87 37.86
CA GLY A 18 33.38 -17.64 38.14
C GLY A 18 33.47 -16.58 37.04
N PHE A 19 34.38 -16.74 36.07
CA PHE A 19 34.54 -15.88 34.90
C PHE A 19 34.05 -16.59 33.63
N SER A 20 32.82 -17.12 33.67
CA SER A 20 32.06 -17.28 32.43
C SER A 20 31.67 -15.88 31.99
N THR A 21 32.53 -15.21 31.21
CA THR A 21 32.10 -14.05 30.45
C THR A 21 30.99 -14.55 29.53
N THR A 22 29.74 -14.35 29.92
CA THR A 22 28.65 -14.35 28.96
C THR A 22 29.03 -13.28 27.96
N LEU A 23 29.51 -13.69 26.79
CA LEU A 23 29.49 -12.87 25.60
C LEU A 23 28.02 -12.50 25.39
N HIS A 24 27.59 -11.41 26.03
CA HIS A 24 26.43 -10.69 25.56
C HIS A 24 26.90 -10.11 24.24
N ALA A 25 26.58 -10.82 23.15
CA ALA A 25 26.57 -10.22 21.83
C ALA A 25 25.90 -8.86 21.99
N ASN A 26 26.58 -7.81 21.51
CA ASN A 26 26.02 -6.48 21.51
C ASN A 26 24.61 -6.58 20.89
N PRO A 27 23.53 -6.04 21.50
CA PRO A 27 22.18 -6.21 20.94
C PRO A 27 22.09 -5.78 19.47
N GLU A 28 22.91 -4.80 19.07
CA GLU A 28 23.07 -4.34 17.69
C GLU A 28 23.75 -5.36 16.75
N GLU A 29 24.55 -6.30 17.26
CA GLU A 29 25.19 -7.36 16.47
C GLU A 29 24.31 -8.61 16.28
N ARG A 30 23.20 -8.73 17.02
CA ARG A 30 22.29 -9.89 16.91
C ARG A 30 21.56 -9.92 15.57
N PHE A 31 21.18 -8.76 15.04
CA PHE A 31 20.37 -8.65 13.85
C PHE A 31 21.09 -7.87 12.76
N GLU A 32 21.16 -8.43 11.56
CA GLU A 32 21.47 -7.67 10.37
C GLU A 32 20.15 -7.32 9.67
N VAL A 33 19.90 -6.02 9.49
CA VAL A 33 18.60 -5.53 8.99
C VAL A 33 18.78 -4.67 7.74
N SER A 34 18.15 -5.07 6.66
CA SER A 34 17.99 -4.28 5.44
C SER A 34 16.56 -3.77 5.33
N VAL A 35 16.38 -2.55 4.80
CA VAL A 35 15.07 -1.91 4.68
C VAL A 35 14.95 -1.36 3.27
N LYS A 36 13.85 -1.69 2.59
CA LYS A 36 13.38 -1.02 1.37
C LYS A 36 12.01 -0.46 1.65
N ALA A 37 11.82 0.84 1.44
CA ALA A 37 10.57 1.51 1.78
C ALA A 37 10.04 2.33 0.60
N GLY A 38 8.73 2.31 0.39
CA GLY A 38 8.10 2.98 -0.75
C GLY A 38 8.54 2.39 -2.09
N TYR A 39 8.51 3.21 -3.12
CA TYR A 39 9.02 2.89 -4.45
C TYR A 39 10.31 3.68 -4.69
N ASP A 40 11.46 3.02 -4.57
CA ASP A 40 12.79 3.65 -4.52
C ASP A 40 12.87 4.83 -3.52
N ASP A 41 12.47 4.58 -2.26
CA ASP A 41 12.41 5.59 -1.20
C ASP A 41 11.53 6.81 -1.53
N THR A 42 10.58 6.63 -2.45
CA THR A 42 9.54 7.60 -2.78
C THR A 42 8.21 7.16 -2.19
N ILE A 43 7.55 8.07 -1.50
CA ILE A 43 6.24 7.87 -0.87
C ILE A 43 5.26 8.96 -1.29
N ARG A 44 3.97 8.64 -1.30
CA ARG A 44 2.89 9.59 -1.53
C ARG A 44 2.08 9.78 -0.25
N ILE A 45 1.83 11.05 0.10
CA ILE A 45 0.99 11.39 1.24
C ILE A 45 -0.44 10.89 0.97
N TYR A 46 -1.09 10.36 2.01
CA TYR A 46 -2.41 9.73 1.98
C TYR A 46 -2.48 8.43 1.17
N SER A 47 -1.33 7.82 0.87
CA SER A 47 -1.24 6.48 0.32
C SER A 47 -0.66 5.49 1.35
N LYS A 48 -0.75 4.20 1.03
CA LYS A 48 -0.06 3.13 1.74
C LYS A 48 1.37 2.99 1.20
N CYS A 49 2.34 2.99 2.10
CA CYS A 49 3.75 2.73 1.81
C CYS A 49 4.08 1.26 2.11
N PRO A 50 4.55 0.47 1.14
CA PRO A 50 5.14 -0.82 1.42
C PRO A 50 6.51 -0.63 2.08
N ILE A 51 6.79 -1.40 3.14
CA ILE A 51 8.10 -1.42 3.81
C ILE A 51 8.52 -2.88 3.92
N TYR A 52 9.55 -3.24 3.16
CA TYR A 52 10.20 -4.54 3.19
C TYR A 52 11.36 -4.48 4.17
N ILE A 53 11.31 -5.33 5.19
CA ILE A 53 12.28 -5.39 6.28
C ILE A 53 12.87 -6.80 6.24
N GLU A 54 14.09 -6.91 5.76
CA GLU A 54 14.83 -8.16 5.73
C GLU A 54 15.68 -8.26 7.01
N ILE A 55 15.47 -9.32 7.79
CA ILE A 55 16.14 -9.55 9.06
C ILE A 55 16.89 -10.87 8.98
N GLU A 56 18.18 -10.84 9.27
CA GLU A 56 19.01 -12.01 9.54
C GLU A 56 19.28 -12.09 11.05
N ASN A 57 18.95 -13.24 11.66
CA ASN A 57 19.18 -13.48 13.08
C ASN A 57 20.50 -14.24 13.28
N LYS A 58 21.52 -13.56 13.81
CA LYS A 58 22.84 -14.14 14.13
C LYS A 58 22.94 -14.64 15.57
N GLY A 59 21.88 -14.48 16.36
CA GLY A 59 21.78 -15.00 17.72
C GLY A 59 20.82 -16.18 17.80
N LYS A 60 20.50 -16.58 19.04
CA LYS A 60 19.50 -17.62 19.33
C LYS A 60 18.13 -17.29 18.74
N ASP A 61 17.26 -18.29 18.66
CA ASP A 61 15.84 -18.14 18.31
C ASP A 61 15.22 -16.90 18.96
N PHE A 62 14.47 -16.15 18.16
CA PHE A 62 13.90 -14.88 18.56
C PHE A 62 12.38 -14.85 18.36
N ARG A 63 11.69 -14.27 19.33
CA ARG A 63 10.28 -13.94 19.27
C ARG A 63 10.09 -12.53 19.79
N GLY A 64 9.51 -11.66 18.97
CA GLY A 64 9.31 -10.26 19.34
C GLY A 64 8.48 -9.52 18.31
N GLU A 65 8.69 -8.21 18.23
CA GLU A 65 7.96 -7.32 17.35
C GLU A 65 8.92 -6.49 16.49
N ILE A 66 8.58 -6.34 15.22
CA ILE A 66 9.11 -5.27 14.38
C ILE A 66 8.24 -4.05 14.62
N GLN A 67 8.82 -2.93 15.04
CA GLN A 67 8.11 -1.69 15.26
C GLN A 67 8.60 -0.61 14.30
N VAL A 68 7.70 -0.10 13.48
CA VAL A 68 7.98 1.01 12.57
C VAL A 68 7.40 2.30 13.14
N HIS A 69 8.28 3.26 13.39
CA HIS A 69 7.95 4.56 13.96
C HIS A 69 8.00 5.61 12.84
N LEU A 70 6.84 6.17 12.50
CA LEU A 70 6.72 7.33 11.63
C LEU A 70 6.69 8.61 12.47
N ILE A 71 7.52 9.60 12.10
CA ILE A 71 7.50 10.92 12.76
C ILE A 71 6.38 11.75 12.12
N VAL A 72 5.34 12.06 12.90
CA VAL A 72 4.16 12.83 12.45
C VAL A 72 4.19 14.19 13.15
N GLY A 73 4.92 15.15 12.57
CA GLY A 73 5.06 16.50 13.14
C GLY A 73 6.10 16.63 14.26
N TYR A 74 5.98 17.68 15.09
CA TYR A 74 7.04 18.11 16.02
C TYR A 74 7.29 17.14 17.20
N SER A 75 6.34 16.30 17.58
CA SER A 75 6.50 15.40 18.73
C SER A 75 5.60 14.16 18.75
N GLU A 76 4.69 13.98 17.77
CA GLU A 76 3.86 12.78 17.67
C GLU A 76 4.57 11.72 16.83
N LYS A 77 4.59 10.49 17.33
CA LYS A 77 5.08 9.32 16.59
C LYS A 77 3.93 8.33 16.44
N GLU A 78 3.71 7.86 15.22
CA GLU A 78 2.82 6.74 14.96
C GLU A 78 3.66 5.46 14.91
N ASN A 79 3.23 4.47 15.70
CA ASN A 79 3.95 3.23 15.89
C ASN A 79 3.12 2.08 15.34
N TYR A 80 3.71 1.34 14.40
CA TYR A 80 3.12 0.17 13.79
C TYR A 80 3.91 -1.06 14.22
N ALA A 81 3.24 -2.09 14.73
CA ALA A 81 3.90 -3.29 15.25
C ALA A 81 3.50 -4.54 14.44
N LEU A 82 4.49 -5.38 14.12
CA LEU A 82 4.30 -6.69 13.51
C LEU A 82 4.99 -7.75 14.39
N PRO A 83 4.25 -8.64 15.07
CA PRO A 83 4.85 -9.74 15.81
C PRO A 83 5.51 -10.73 14.83
N PHE A 84 6.67 -11.25 15.19
CA PHE A 84 7.39 -12.23 14.37
C PHE A 84 8.24 -13.19 15.20
N GLU A 85 8.54 -14.32 14.56
CA GLU A 85 9.44 -15.35 15.06
C GLU A 85 10.48 -15.64 13.98
N ILE A 86 11.75 -15.77 14.38
CA ILE A 86 12.86 -16.06 13.49
C ILE A 86 13.87 -17.01 14.18
N PRO A 87 14.13 -18.20 13.62
CA PRO A 87 15.14 -19.13 14.15
C PRO A 87 16.56 -18.57 14.13
N GLU A 88 17.45 -19.17 14.93
CA GLU A 88 18.89 -18.93 14.89
C GLU A 88 19.48 -19.17 13.50
N GLY A 89 20.34 -18.25 13.05
CA GLY A 89 21.04 -18.33 11.76
C GLY A 89 20.16 -18.17 10.52
N SER A 90 18.88 -17.84 10.69
CA SER A 90 17.93 -17.70 9.58
C SER A 90 17.76 -16.26 9.12
N LYS A 91 17.34 -16.10 7.87
CA LYS A 91 17.07 -14.83 7.22
C LYS A 91 15.63 -14.82 6.70
N LYS A 92 14.90 -13.74 6.95
CA LYS A 92 13.49 -13.61 6.55
C LYS A 92 13.16 -12.17 6.19
N GLU A 93 12.36 -12.00 5.14
CA GLU A 93 11.79 -10.71 4.76
C GLU A 93 10.36 -10.58 5.30
N PHE A 94 10.04 -9.37 5.77
CA PHE A 94 8.73 -9.00 6.28
C PHE A 94 8.21 -7.79 5.50
N LEU A 95 6.95 -7.84 5.07
CA LEU A 95 6.26 -6.72 4.43
C LEU A 95 5.30 -6.08 5.43
N MET A 96 5.42 -4.76 5.61
CA MET A 96 4.45 -3.94 6.33
C MET A 96 3.86 -2.89 5.38
N SER A 97 2.52 -2.80 5.34
CA SER A 97 1.82 -1.75 4.60
C SER A 97 1.41 -0.64 5.55
N ILE A 98 2.08 0.52 5.47
CA ILE A 98 1.91 1.60 6.44
C ILE A 98 1.27 2.82 5.78
N PRO A 99 0.14 3.34 6.30
CA PRO A 99 -0.44 4.56 5.75
C PRO A 99 0.44 5.79 6.07
N VAL A 100 0.67 6.64 5.07
CA VAL A 100 1.54 7.81 5.19
C VAL A 100 0.69 9.08 5.30
N PHE A 101 0.64 9.69 6.49
CA PHE A 101 -0.08 10.95 6.74
C PHE A 101 0.86 12.15 6.97
N THR A 102 2.17 11.95 6.83
CA THR A 102 3.19 12.93 7.22
C THR A 102 4.05 13.34 6.03
N ALA A 103 4.50 14.60 6.05
CA ALA A 103 5.55 15.09 5.17
C ALA A 103 6.96 14.87 5.74
N SER A 104 7.08 14.11 6.83
CA SER A 104 8.38 13.69 7.37
C SER A 104 9.01 12.65 6.47
N LYS A 105 10.30 12.83 6.19
CA LYS A 105 11.13 11.83 5.50
C LYS A 105 11.66 10.75 6.44
N ASP A 106 11.59 10.98 7.75
CA ASP A 106 12.22 10.12 8.74
C ASP A 106 11.32 8.95 9.15
N LEU A 107 11.93 7.76 9.14
CA LEU A 107 11.39 6.49 9.57
C LEU A 107 12.38 5.83 10.55
N GLU A 108 11.89 5.19 11.60
CA GLU A 108 12.73 4.41 12.51
C GLU A 108 12.16 2.99 12.67
N ILE A 109 12.98 1.99 12.37
CA ILE A 109 12.66 0.57 12.48
C ILE A 109 13.30 0.05 13.76
N LYS A 110 12.52 -0.63 14.60
CA LYS A 110 13.01 -1.25 15.84
C LYS A 110 12.64 -2.72 15.89
N ILE A 111 13.50 -3.50 16.53
CA ILE A 111 13.17 -4.86 16.96
C ILE A 111 13.04 -4.83 18.47
N VAL A 112 11.90 -5.29 18.98
CA VAL A 112 11.51 -5.18 20.39
C VAL A 112 11.15 -6.55 20.94
N GLU A 113 11.60 -6.83 22.16
CA GLU A 113 11.25 -8.02 22.95
C GLU A 113 10.85 -7.55 24.35
N ASP A 114 9.66 -7.91 24.83
CA ASP A 114 9.16 -7.50 26.16
C ASP A 114 9.29 -5.98 26.45
N ASN A 115 8.94 -5.13 25.48
CA ASN A 115 9.11 -3.67 25.50
C ASN A 115 10.55 -3.15 25.58
N LYS A 116 11.56 -4.01 25.48
CA LYS A 116 12.96 -3.63 25.38
C LYS A 116 13.37 -3.56 23.91
N VAL A 117 13.87 -2.41 23.49
CA VAL A 117 14.46 -2.23 22.15
C VAL A 117 15.79 -2.97 22.09
N LEU A 118 15.89 -3.96 21.21
CA LEU A 118 17.12 -4.72 20.97
C LEU A 118 17.90 -4.20 19.76
N PHE A 119 17.21 -3.59 18.80
CA PHE A 119 17.80 -3.01 17.60
C PHE A 119 17.03 -1.74 17.20
N SER A 120 17.73 -0.73 16.67
CA SER A 120 17.12 0.47 16.08
C SER A 120 17.89 0.91 14.84
N LYS A 121 17.18 1.16 13.74
CA LYS A 121 17.74 1.69 12.49
C LYS A 121 16.87 2.83 11.98
N LYS A 122 17.50 3.96 11.69
CA LYS A 122 16.85 5.07 10.99
C LYS A 122 16.91 4.84 9.49
N HIS A 123 15.84 5.21 8.80
CA HIS A 123 15.71 5.21 7.35
C HIS A 123 15.12 6.55 6.92
N GLN A 124 15.50 7.03 5.74
CA GLN A 124 15.01 8.29 5.21
C GLN A 124 14.48 8.12 3.80
N PHE A 125 13.25 8.59 3.57
CA PHE A 125 12.70 8.67 2.23
C PHE A 125 13.43 9.74 1.41
N LYS A 126 13.78 9.41 0.16
CA LYS A 126 14.38 10.35 -0.79
C LYS A 126 13.36 11.43 -1.17
N LYS A 127 12.11 11.02 -1.42
CA LYS A 127 11.07 11.88 -1.99
C LYS A 127 9.71 11.65 -1.35
N ILE A 128 8.96 12.73 -1.20
CA ILE A 128 7.57 12.73 -0.74
C ILE A 128 6.73 13.45 -1.78
N ILE A 129 5.76 12.73 -2.33
CA ILE A 129 4.83 13.22 -3.34
C ILE A 129 3.60 13.81 -2.63
N PRO A 130 3.26 15.08 -2.89
CA PRO A 130 2.02 15.70 -2.41
C PRO A 130 0.78 14.95 -2.93
N PRO A 131 -0.32 14.89 -2.18
CA PRO A 131 -1.49 14.09 -2.55
C PRO A 131 -2.14 14.54 -3.87
N GLU A 132 -2.06 15.84 -4.20
CA GLU A 132 -2.61 16.44 -5.43
C GLU A 132 -1.78 16.18 -6.69
N SER A 133 -0.53 15.69 -6.54
CA SER A 133 0.34 15.44 -7.69
C SER A 133 -0.04 14.12 -8.35
N PRO A 134 -0.38 14.09 -9.65
CA PRO A 134 -0.66 12.84 -10.34
C PRO A 134 0.61 12.00 -10.44
N VAL A 135 0.50 10.69 -10.24
CA VAL A 135 1.65 9.78 -10.25
C VAL A 135 1.48 8.74 -11.35
N MET A 136 2.52 8.56 -12.16
CA MET A 136 2.60 7.57 -13.23
C MET A 136 3.59 6.48 -12.83
N GLY A 137 3.11 5.25 -12.69
CA GLY A 137 3.95 4.06 -12.67
C GLY A 137 4.35 3.69 -14.10
N ILE A 138 5.62 3.48 -14.38
CA ILE A 138 6.09 3.04 -15.70
C ILE A 138 6.76 1.68 -15.60
N LEU A 139 6.30 0.73 -16.42
CA LEU A 139 6.90 -0.60 -16.62
C LEU A 139 7.53 -0.60 -18.00
N THR A 140 8.85 -0.37 -18.06
CA THR A 140 9.61 -0.29 -19.31
C THR A 140 11.09 -0.54 -19.10
N ASN A 141 11.73 -1.19 -20.05
CA ASN A 141 13.20 -1.31 -20.10
C ASN A 141 13.88 -0.05 -20.68
N GLU A 142 13.11 0.86 -21.27
CA GLU A 142 13.60 2.04 -21.99
C GLU A 142 13.07 3.35 -21.35
N ALA A 143 13.13 3.44 -20.00
CA ALA A 143 12.60 4.58 -19.25
C ALA A 143 13.18 5.95 -19.69
N ASN A 144 14.41 5.96 -20.20
CA ASN A 144 15.06 7.17 -20.72
C ASN A 144 14.38 7.72 -21.98
N GLU A 145 13.76 6.85 -22.79
CA GLU A 145 13.04 7.22 -24.01
C GLU A 145 11.68 7.85 -23.72
N LEU A 146 11.16 7.70 -22.49
CA LEU A 146 9.93 8.36 -22.02
C LEU A 146 10.21 9.71 -21.35
N GLY A 147 11.29 10.40 -21.75
CA GLY A 147 11.69 11.69 -21.19
C GLY A 147 10.58 12.75 -21.21
N SER A 148 9.71 12.73 -22.23
CA SER A 148 8.57 13.64 -22.34
C SER A 148 7.57 13.53 -21.19
N LEU A 149 7.51 12.38 -20.49
CA LEU A 149 6.61 12.18 -19.35
C LEU A 149 6.98 13.05 -18.15
N LYS A 150 8.25 13.46 -18.01
CA LYS A 150 8.76 14.19 -16.82
C LYS A 150 8.17 15.59 -16.69
N ASP A 151 7.77 16.20 -17.80
CA ASP A 151 7.31 17.59 -17.86
C ASP A 151 5.80 17.72 -18.08
N ILE A 152 5.04 16.63 -17.98
CA ILE A 152 3.59 16.61 -18.16
C ILE A 152 2.93 17.37 -17.02
N ARG A 153 1.90 18.14 -17.38
CA ARG A 153 1.02 18.80 -16.42
C ARG A 153 -0.42 18.38 -16.70
N LEU A 154 -1.02 17.68 -15.75
CA LEU A 154 -2.41 17.23 -15.87
C LEU A 154 -3.31 18.05 -14.96
N SER A 155 -4.55 18.23 -15.40
CA SER A 155 -5.61 18.81 -14.59
C SER A 155 -5.74 18.08 -13.24
N GLU A 156 -5.75 18.85 -12.15
CA GLU A 156 -5.93 18.35 -10.78
C GLU A 156 -7.22 17.53 -10.71
N LYS A 157 -7.14 16.28 -10.23
CA LYS A 157 -8.32 15.47 -9.97
C LYS A 157 -8.96 16.05 -8.71
N ILE A 158 -10.08 16.77 -8.84
CA ILE A 158 -10.82 17.22 -7.67
C ILE A 158 -11.41 15.97 -7.05
N ALA A 159 -10.78 15.45 -6.01
CA ALA A 159 -11.27 14.29 -5.29
C ALA A 159 -12.61 14.64 -4.62
N ALA A 160 -13.72 14.35 -5.29
CA ALA A 160 -15.02 14.24 -4.65
C ALA A 160 -15.06 12.92 -3.86
N GLU A 161 -14.19 12.77 -2.86
CA GLU A 161 -14.27 11.61 -1.98
C GLU A 161 -15.38 11.83 -0.94
N GLN A 162 -16.33 10.90 -0.92
CA GLN A 162 -17.49 10.89 -0.03
C GLN A 162 -17.15 10.79 1.48
N ASN A 163 -15.87 10.78 1.87
CA ASN A 163 -15.41 10.48 3.23
C ASN A 163 -14.54 11.57 3.88
N GLY A 164 -14.90 12.85 3.70
CA GLY A 164 -14.60 13.90 4.68
C GLY A 164 -13.15 14.38 4.77
N PHE A 165 -12.33 14.13 3.76
CA PHE A 165 -10.92 14.50 3.75
C PHE A 165 -10.69 15.79 2.95
N LEU A 166 -10.82 16.96 3.59
CA LEU A 166 -10.57 18.27 2.95
C LEU A 166 -9.33 18.96 3.53
N MET A 167 -8.41 19.39 2.64
CA MET A 167 -8.21 20.81 2.29
C MET A 167 -7.32 20.96 1.05
N PRO A 168 -7.62 21.96 0.20
CA PRO A 168 -6.82 23.19 0.26
C PRO A 168 -7.67 24.39 0.69
N LYS A 169 -6.99 25.36 1.32
CA LYS A 169 -7.52 26.68 1.64
C LYS A 169 -8.25 27.30 0.46
N VAL A 170 -9.40 27.91 0.77
CA VAL A 170 -10.09 28.98 0.02
C VAL A 170 -9.11 29.73 -0.92
N PRO A 171 -9.24 29.64 -2.26
CA PRO A 171 -8.66 30.66 -3.11
C PRO A 171 -9.49 31.95 -2.93
N PRO A 172 -8.87 33.14 -3.07
CA PRO A 172 -9.58 34.41 -2.92
C PRO A 172 -10.80 34.44 -3.85
N LYS A 173 -11.92 34.99 -3.39
CA LYS A 173 -13.11 35.22 -4.22
C LYS A 173 -12.71 35.87 -5.55
N GLY A 174 -12.91 35.15 -6.66
CA GLY A 174 -12.71 35.69 -8.02
C GLY A 174 -12.13 34.72 -9.05
N THR A 175 -11.62 33.54 -8.67
CA THR A 175 -11.11 32.57 -9.64
C THR A 175 -12.17 31.52 -9.95
N ALA A 176 -12.70 31.54 -11.18
CA ALA A 176 -13.24 30.32 -11.78
C ALA A 176 -12.15 29.22 -11.72
N PHE A 177 -12.52 27.99 -11.37
CA PHE A 177 -11.64 26.82 -11.47
C PHE A 177 -11.41 26.49 -12.96
N ASP A 178 -10.73 27.38 -13.69
CA ASP A 178 -10.05 26.97 -14.91
C ASP A 178 -8.82 26.16 -14.48
N GLY A 179 -8.70 24.95 -15.03
CA GLY A 179 -8.02 23.80 -14.42
C GLY A 179 -6.59 24.04 -13.93
N VAL A 180 -6.38 23.97 -12.61
CA VAL A 180 -5.02 23.94 -12.04
C VAL A 180 -4.33 22.67 -12.55
N LYS A 181 -3.34 22.83 -13.42
CA LYS A 181 -2.51 21.71 -13.90
C LYS A 181 -1.34 21.47 -12.95
N ARG A 182 -1.21 20.24 -12.45
CA ARG A 182 -0.16 19.78 -11.55
C ARG A 182 0.88 19.00 -12.33
N SER A 183 2.16 19.21 -12.01
CA SER A 183 3.24 18.39 -12.53
C SER A 183 3.04 16.95 -12.11
N THR A 184 3.23 16.03 -13.04
CA THR A 184 3.18 14.60 -12.76
C THR A 184 4.47 14.11 -12.11
N GLU A 185 4.36 13.05 -11.33
CA GLU A 185 5.50 12.33 -10.78
C GLU A 185 5.60 10.95 -11.41
N ILE A 186 6.83 10.45 -11.56
CA ILE A 186 7.11 9.15 -12.18
C ILE A 186 7.69 8.21 -11.13
N ILE A 187 7.18 6.99 -11.12
CA ILE A 187 7.72 5.85 -10.37
C ILE A 187 8.07 4.76 -11.39
N GLU A 188 9.34 4.38 -11.46
CA GLU A 188 9.77 3.22 -12.25
C GLU A 188 9.39 1.93 -11.52
N LEU A 189 8.66 1.07 -12.22
CA LEU A 189 8.14 -0.20 -11.70
C LEU A 189 8.78 -1.37 -12.46
N ASP A 190 8.98 -2.48 -11.74
CA ASP A 190 9.55 -3.72 -12.25
C ASP A 190 8.91 -4.95 -11.56
N GLU A 191 9.37 -6.16 -11.88
CA GLU A 191 8.87 -7.40 -11.27
C GLU A 191 9.15 -7.52 -9.76
N ASN A 192 10.08 -6.73 -9.24
CA ASN A 192 10.51 -6.78 -7.83
C ASN A 192 9.76 -5.77 -6.95
N ASN A 193 9.28 -4.67 -7.52
CA ASN A 193 8.63 -3.59 -6.78
C ASN A 193 7.14 -3.39 -7.13
N LEU A 194 6.64 -3.99 -8.21
CA LEU A 194 5.22 -3.96 -8.55
C LEU A 194 4.44 -4.75 -7.47
N PRO A 195 3.49 -4.12 -6.77
CA PRO A 195 2.78 -4.79 -5.68
C PRO A 195 1.87 -5.91 -6.18
N GLU A 196 1.77 -6.96 -5.36
CA GLU A 196 0.80 -8.06 -5.52
C GLU A 196 -0.60 -7.72 -4.97
N ASN A 197 -0.79 -6.51 -4.44
CA ASN A 197 -2.05 -6.05 -3.85
C ASN A 197 -2.44 -4.67 -4.40
N GLU A 198 -3.66 -4.59 -4.93
CA GLU A 198 -4.27 -3.37 -5.47
C GLU A 198 -4.17 -2.17 -4.52
N GLY A 199 -4.36 -2.36 -3.21
CA GLY A 199 -4.35 -1.27 -2.24
C GLY A 199 -3.00 -0.55 -2.12
N LEU A 200 -1.90 -1.18 -2.52
CA LEU A 200 -0.57 -0.55 -2.59
C LEU A 200 -0.37 0.23 -3.91
N LEU A 201 -1.06 -0.19 -4.98
CA LEU A 201 -1.06 0.50 -6.28
C LEU A 201 -1.84 1.82 -6.25
N LYS A 202 -2.64 2.10 -5.21
CA LYS A 202 -3.26 3.43 -5.01
C LYS A 202 -2.26 4.59 -4.89
N THR A 203 -0.97 4.30 -4.79
CA THR A 203 0.09 5.31 -4.89
C THR A 203 0.17 5.92 -6.29
N VAL A 204 -0.14 5.16 -7.33
CA VAL A 204 -0.10 5.58 -8.74
C VAL A 204 -1.51 5.82 -9.28
N ASP A 205 -1.66 6.85 -10.13
CA ASP A 205 -2.91 7.18 -10.84
C ASP A 205 -2.95 6.59 -12.26
N PHE A 206 -1.77 6.35 -12.84
CA PHE A 206 -1.58 5.74 -14.15
C PHE A 206 -0.55 4.63 -14.07
N ILE A 207 -0.73 3.58 -14.87
CA ILE A 207 0.32 2.61 -15.16
C ILE A 207 0.53 2.63 -16.67
N ILE A 208 1.76 2.84 -17.11
CA ILE A 208 2.16 2.81 -18.52
C ILE A 208 3.08 1.60 -18.70
N ILE A 209 2.68 0.67 -19.56
CA ILE A 209 3.47 -0.52 -19.89
C ILE A 209 3.91 -0.39 -21.35
N SER A 210 5.22 -0.27 -21.58
CA SER A 210 5.80 -0.26 -22.93
C SER A 210 7.21 -0.78 -22.90
N ASP A 211 7.69 -1.42 -23.96
CA ASP A 211 8.98 -2.12 -23.95
C ASP A 211 9.22 -2.94 -22.66
N TYR A 212 8.27 -3.82 -22.29
CA TYR A 212 8.40 -4.63 -21.08
C TYR A 212 7.82 -6.02 -21.31
N ASP A 213 8.49 -7.06 -20.81
CA ASP A 213 7.99 -8.44 -20.90
C ASP A 213 7.07 -8.73 -19.72
N THR A 214 5.76 -8.61 -19.93
CA THR A 214 4.80 -8.82 -18.84
C THR A 214 4.72 -10.28 -18.38
N SER A 215 5.35 -11.22 -19.10
CA SER A 215 5.39 -12.63 -18.70
C SER A 215 6.26 -12.90 -17.47
N VAL A 216 7.17 -11.98 -17.11
CA VAL A 216 7.99 -12.09 -15.89
C VAL A 216 7.20 -11.74 -14.62
N LEU A 217 6.06 -11.07 -14.75
CA LEU A 217 5.21 -10.69 -13.62
C LEU A 217 4.50 -11.91 -13.04
N THR A 218 4.30 -11.91 -11.72
CA THR A 218 3.52 -12.95 -11.04
C THR A 218 2.02 -12.82 -11.37
N GLU A 219 1.27 -13.91 -11.23
CA GLU A 219 -0.19 -13.88 -11.40
C GLU A 219 -0.88 -12.92 -10.41
N ALA A 220 -0.32 -12.79 -9.20
CA ALA A 220 -0.81 -11.86 -8.19
C ALA A 220 -0.57 -10.40 -8.61
N GLN A 221 0.58 -10.07 -9.21
CA GLN A 221 0.85 -8.74 -9.77
C GLN A 221 -0.10 -8.41 -10.92
N LYS A 222 -0.32 -9.33 -11.84
CA LYS A 222 -1.25 -9.14 -12.98
C LYS A 222 -2.69 -8.91 -12.49
N THR A 223 -3.12 -9.71 -11.52
CA THR A 223 -4.43 -9.54 -10.85
C THR A 223 -4.52 -8.19 -10.14
N ALA A 224 -3.47 -7.77 -9.43
CA ALA A 224 -3.45 -6.47 -8.78
C ALA A 224 -3.59 -5.32 -9.77
N VAL A 225 -2.96 -5.41 -10.95
CA VAL A 225 -3.12 -4.42 -12.03
C VAL A 225 -4.55 -4.44 -12.58
N SER A 226 -5.14 -5.60 -12.87
CA SER A 226 -6.51 -5.67 -13.39
C SER A 226 -7.54 -5.14 -12.38
N ASP A 227 -7.42 -5.51 -11.11
CA ASP A 227 -8.25 -4.98 -10.02
C ASP A 227 -8.07 -3.46 -9.89
N TRP A 228 -6.84 -2.96 -9.95
CA TRP A 228 -6.53 -1.53 -9.89
C TRP A 228 -7.17 -0.74 -11.04
N VAL A 229 -7.16 -1.27 -12.28
CA VAL A 229 -7.88 -0.64 -13.40
C VAL A 229 -9.38 -0.66 -13.13
N SER A 230 -9.93 -1.80 -12.69
CA SER A 230 -11.37 -1.96 -12.45
C SER A 230 -11.92 -0.94 -11.42
N GLN A 231 -11.07 -0.44 -10.52
CA GLN A 231 -11.43 0.55 -9.50
C GLN A 231 -11.48 2.00 -9.99
N GLY A 232 -11.15 2.29 -11.24
CA GLY A 232 -11.26 3.65 -11.80
C GLY A 232 -9.97 4.26 -12.31
N ASN A 233 -8.87 3.51 -12.29
CA ASN A 233 -7.58 4.00 -12.75
C ASN A 233 -7.35 3.72 -14.25
N ILE A 234 -6.29 4.30 -14.80
CA ILE A 234 -6.01 4.26 -16.25
C ILE A 234 -4.73 3.47 -16.51
N LEU A 235 -4.86 2.37 -17.25
CA LEU A 235 -3.74 1.59 -17.77
C LEU A 235 -3.47 2.02 -19.22
N VAL A 236 -2.23 2.36 -19.54
CA VAL A 236 -1.77 2.62 -20.91
C VAL A 236 -0.85 1.50 -21.34
N ILE A 237 -1.10 0.92 -22.52
CA ILE A 237 -0.32 -0.19 -23.06
C ILE A 237 0.26 0.23 -24.40
N GLY A 238 1.58 0.41 -24.44
CA GLY A 238 2.35 0.60 -25.68
C GLY A 238 2.61 -0.73 -26.36
N THR A 239 2.29 -0.82 -27.65
CA THR A 239 2.46 -2.05 -28.43
C THR A 239 3.54 -1.88 -29.49
N GLY A 240 3.20 -1.41 -30.69
CA GLY A 240 4.14 -1.22 -31.78
C GLY A 240 4.90 -2.50 -32.12
N GLU A 241 6.20 -2.37 -32.39
CA GLU A 241 7.11 -3.51 -32.63
C GLU A 241 7.22 -4.48 -31.44
N ASN A 242 6.96 -3.96 -30.24
CA ASN A 242 7.11 -4.63 -28.95
C ASN A 242 5.82 -5.28 -28.42
N ALA A 243 4.74 -5.27 -29.21
CA ALA A 243 3.44 -5.81 -28.87
C ALA A 243 3.48 -7.21 -28.23
N ARG A 244 4.26 -8.12 -28.83
CA ARG A 244 4.31 -9.53 -28.39
C ARG A 244 4.79 -9.67 -26.95
N LYS A 245 5.83 -8.94 -26.55
CA LYS A 245 6.36 -9.02 -25.18
C LYS A 245 5.48 -8.30 -24.17
N VAL A 246 4.85 -7.19 -24.56
CA VAL A 246 3.94 -6.46 -23.68
C VAL A 246 2.65 -7.24 -23.44
N TYR A 247 2.11 -7.91 -24.46
CA TYR A 247 0.87 -8.69 -24.35
C TYR A 247 1.06 -10.12 -23.83
N SER A 248 2.27 -10.68 -23.82
CA SER A 248 2.48 -12.11 -23.55
C SER A 248 1.96 -12.53 -22.18
N GLY A 249 2.22 -11.73 -21.15
CA GLY A 249 1.91 -12.05 -19.76
C GLY A 249 0.63 -11.43 -19.23
N LEU A 250 0.06 -10.41 -19.88
CA LEU A 250 -1.17 -9.77 -19.41
C LEU A 250 -2.36 -10.74 -19.42
N ASP A 251 -3.33 -10.50 -18.55
CA ASP A 251 -4.62 -11.18 -18.59
C ASP A 251 -5.35 -10.87 -19.89
N GLU A 252 -6.12 -11.84 -20.41
CA GLU A 252 -6.92 -11.61 -21.63
C GLU A 252 -7.93 -10.46 -21.48
N SER A 253 -8.38 -10.22 -20.24
CA SER A 253 -9.29 -9.11 -19.91
C SER A 253 -8.63 -7.74 -20.09
N LEU A 254 -7.29 -7.66 -20.04
CA LEU A 254 -6.49 -6.46 -20.28
C LEU A 254 -6.02 -6.32 -21.74
N LYS A 255 -6.44 -7.23 -22.64
CA LYS A 255 -6.10 -7.22 -24.08
C LYS A 255 -7.33 -6.98 -24.95
N PRO A 256 -8.01 -5.83 -24.83
CA PRO A 256 -9.22 -5.55 -25.61
C PRO A 256 -8.92 -5.32 -27.09
N PHE A 257 -7.77 -4.72 -27.42
CA PHE A 257 -7.33 -4.58 -28.81
C PHE A 257 -6.71 -5.90 -29.32
N LYS A 258 -7.40 -6.57 -30.24
CA LYS A 258 -6.96 -7.86 -30.79
C LYS A 258 -5.99 -7.65 -31.95
N ILE A 259 -4.70 -7.77 -31.63
CA ILE A 259 -3.59 -7.62 -32.58
C ILE A 259 -3.57 -8.79 -33.56
N ASN A 260 -3.58 -8.48 -34.86
CA ASN A 260 -3.53 -9.46 -35.95
C ASN A 260 -2.25 -9.35 -36.81
N GLY A 261 -1.45 -8.30 -36.60
CA GLY A 261 -0.23 -8.07 -37.37
C GLY A 261 0.50 -6.80 -36.94
N GLN A 262 1.52 -6.44 -37.71
CA GLN A 262 2.26 -5.19 -37.59
C GLN A 262 2.50 -4.62 -38.99
N LYS A 263 2.50 -3.29 -39.12
CA LYS A 263 2.87 -2.61 -40.36
C LYS A 263 3.78 -1.42 -40.08
N ARG A 264 4.62 -1.08 -41.05
CA ARG A 264 5.40 0.16 -41.04
C ARG A 264 4.64 1.22 -41.84
N ILE A 265 4.48 2.40 -41.26
CA ILE A 265 3.79 3.54 -41.88
C ILE A 265 4.57 4.81 -41.65
N GLN A 266 4.38 5.79 -42.52
CA GLN A 266 4.76 7.17 -42.23
C GLN A 266 3.99 7.67 -41.01
N MET A 267 4.60 8.46 -40.13
CA MET A 267 3.89 9.09 -38.99
C MET A 267 2.62 9.81 -39.49
N PRO A 268 1.41 9.34 -39.14
CA PRO A 268 0.18 9.86 -39.73
C PRO A 268 -0.16 11.27 -39.27
N GLU A 269 -0.82 12.04 -40.14
CA GLU A 269 -1.34 13.38 -39.83
C GLU A 269 -2.36 13.40 -38.67
N ASP A 270 -2.92 12.25 -38.29
CA ASP A 270 -3.76 12.12 -37.09
C ASP A 270 -3.04 12.55 -35.82
N PHE A 271 -1.72 12.35 -35.72
CA PHE A 271 -0.93 12.89 -34.61
C PHE A 271 -0.90 14.43 -34.64
N ALA A 272 -0.78 15.05 -35.82
CA ALA A 272 -0.85 16.50 -35.96
C ALA A 272 -2.22 17.04 -35.59
N ASN A 273 -3.29 16.39 -36.06
CA ASN A 273 -4.67 16.76 -35.73
C ASN A 273 -4.95 16.66 -34.23
N PHE A 274 -4.46 15.59 -33.59
CA PHE A 274 -4.66 15.37 -32.16
C PHE A 274 -3.89 16.37 -31.29
N THR A 275 -2.63 16.63 -31.63
CA THR A 275 -1.74 17.50 -30.83
C THR A 275 -1.82 18.98 -31.19
N GLU A 276 -2.35 19.32 -32.36
CA GLU A 276 -2.24 20.65 -32.99
C GLU A 276 -0.77 21.07 -33.18
N ARG A 277 0.06 20.11 -33.61
CA ARG A 277 1.51 20.25 -33.83
C ARG A 277 1.93 19.57 -35.13
N THR A 278 3.17 19.79 -35.56
CA THR A 278 3.72 19.14 -36.76
C THR A 278 4.21 17.73 -36.45
N VAL A 279 3.95 16.78 -37.36
CA VAL A 279 4.55 15.44 -37.32
C VAL A 279 5.99 15.44 -37.84
N LEU A 280 6.72 14.36 -37.58
CA LEU A 280 8.03 14.10 -38.19
C LEU A 280 7.87 13.34 -39.50
N GLU A 281 8.73 13.64 -40.48
CA GLU A 281 8.84 12.86 -41.72
C GLU A 281 9.64 11.56 -41.50
N GLU A 282 9.21 10.75 -40.53
CA GLU A 282 9.81 9.45 -40.19
C GLU A 282 8.77 8.31 -40.22
N GLU A 283 9.24 7.10 -40.54
CA GLU A 283 8.44 5.89 -40.51
C GLU A 283 8.42 5.26 -39.10
N MET A 284 7.28 4.71 -38.72
CA MET A 284 7.05 4.05 -37.43
C MET A 284 6.41 2.67 -37.59
N TYR A 285 6.63 1.79 -36.62
CA TYR A 285 5.93 0.51 -36.54
C TYR A 285 4.66 0.65 -35.71
N ILE A 286 3.56 0.13 -36.27
CA ILE A 286 2.31 -0.01 -35.53
C ILE A 286 1.82 -1.46 -35.54
N SER A 287 1.14 -1.84 -34.49
CA SER A 287 0.30 -3.03 -34.41
C SER A 287 -0.99 -2.79 -35.19
N THR A 288 -1.40 -3.76 -36.00
CA THR A 288 -2.71 -3.77 -36.66
C THR A 288 -3.64 -4.69 -35.89
N GLY A 289 -4.93 -4.39 -35.89
CA GLY A 289 -5.91 -5.15 -35.15
C GLY A 289 -7.31 -4.61 -35.34
N ASN A 290 -8.28 -5.33 -34.77
CA ASN A 290 -9.67 -4.92 -34.80
C ASN A 290 -10.02 -4.16 -33.52
N VAL A 291 -10.75 -3.05 -33.68
CA VAL A 291 -11.30 -2.29 -32.56
C VAL A 291 -12.74 -2.76 -32.31
N GLU A 292 -12.94 -3.53 -31.23
CA GLU A 292 -14.28 -3.94 -30.79
C GLU A 292 -14.64 -3.22 -29.49
N ASN A 293 -15.73 -2.44 -29.50
CA ASN A 293 -16.20 -1.66 -28.34
C ASN A 293 -15.12 -0.72 -27.74
N GLY A 294 -14.22 -0.23 -28.60
CA GLY A 294 -13.22 0.77 -28.26
C GLY A 294 -13.53 2.11 -28.92
N ASP A 295 -13.02 3.17 -28.32
CA ASP A 295 -13.15 4.54 -28.80
C ASP A 295 -11.79 5.02 -29.33
N ILE A 296 -11.71 5.32 -30.62
CA ILE A 296 -10.46 5.66 -31.30
C ILE A 296 -10.12 7.12 -31.00
N ILE A 297 -9.03 7.34 -30.24
CA ILE A 297 -8.56 8.67 -29.82
C ILE A 297 -7.67 9.29 -30.93
N ILE A 298 -6.81 8.48 -31.54
CA ILE A 298 -5.91 8.88 -32.62
C ILE A 298 -6.01 7.84 -33.74
N GLY A 299 -6.14 8.29 -34.98
CA GLY A 299 -6.32 7.45 -36.17
C GLY A 299 -7.79 7.23 -36.53
N ASP A 300 -8.04 6.18 -37.31
CA ASP A 300 -9.37 5.82 -37.82
C ASP A 300 -9.61 4.30 -37.72
N GLU A 301 -10.76 3.81 -38.22
CA GLU A 301 -11.11 2.39 -38.19
C GLU A 301 -10.12 1.51 -38.99
N ASP A 302 -9.47 2.04 -40.03
CA ASP A 302 -8.52 1.32 -40.87
C ASP A 302 -7.10 1.31 -40.28
N THR A 303 -6.74 2.38 -39.55
CA THR A 303 -5.45 2.58 -38.89
C THR A 303 -5.66 3.17 -37.48
N PRO A 304 -6.14 2.36 -36.52
CA PRO A 304 -6.30 2.81 -35.13
C PRO A 304 -4.92 2.96 -34.48
N LEU A 305 -4.59 4.14 -33.97
CA LEU A 305 -3.27 4.46 -33.39
C LEU A 305 -3.30 4.54 -31.87
N ALA A 306 -4.37 5.09 -31.30
CA ALA A 306 -4.61 5.07 -29.85
C ALA A 306 -6.10 4.81 -29.62
N VAL A 307 -6.42 3.81 -28.80
CA VAL A 307 -7.80 3.35 -28.59
C VAL A 307 -8.08 3.21 -27.11
N ASN A 308 -9.17 3.84 -26.66
CA ASN A 308 -9.67 3.76 -25.30
C ASN A 308 -10.71 2.65 -25.16
N TYR A 309 -10.58 1.84 -24.11
CA TYR A 309 -11.54 0.80 -23.75
C TYR A 309 -11.99 0.95 -22.31
N LYS A 310 -13.29 0.83 -22.07
CA LYS A 310 -13.83 0.82 -20.72
C LYS A 310 -13.53 -0.52 -20.04
N TYR A 311 -13.01 -0.48 -18.81
CA TYR A 311 -12.76 -1.67 -18.00
C TYR A 311 -13.14 -1.42 -16.54
N GLY A 312 -14.23 -2.06 -16.07
CA GLY A 312 -14.83 -1.73 -14.78
C GLY A 312 -15.17 -0.23 -14.69
N ASN A 313 -14.71 0.43 -13.63
CA ASN A 313 -14.82 1.88 -13.48
C ASN A 313 -13.67 2.65 -14.16
N GLY A 314 -12.58 1.98 -14.53
CA GLY A 314 -11.40 2.59 -15.16
C GLY A 314 -11.40 2.50 -16.67
N ASN A 315 -10.20 2.62 -17.24
CA ASN A 315 -9.98 2.57 -18.69
C ASN A 315 -8.63 1.92 -19.04
N ILE A 316 -8.58 1.28 -20.21
CA ILE A 316 -7.38 0.78 -20.84
C ILE A 316 -7.17 1.57 -22.14
N ILE A 317 -6.07 2.30 -22.25
CA ILE A 317 -5.66 2.98 -23.47
C ILE A 317 -4.60 2.13 -24.15
N VAL A 318 -4.91 1.55 -25.30
CA VAL A 318 -3.94 0.81 -26.10
C VAL A 318 -3.35 1.75 -27.15
N LEU A 319 -2.04 1.94 -27.12
CA LEU A 319 -1.29 2.61 -28.19
C LEU A 319 -0.85 1.53 -29.17
N ALA A 320 -1.28 1.62 -30.42
CA ALA A 320 -0.87 0.71 -31.49
C ALA A 320 0.62 0.86 -31.83
N PHE A 321 1.28 1.89 -31.32
CA PHE A 321 2.72 2.13 -31.45
C PHE A 321 3.43 1.94 -30.10
N ASP A 322 4.75 1.86 -30.12
CA ASP A 322 5.57 1.89 -28.91
C ASP A 322 6.06 3.34 -28.67
N PRO A 323 5.63 4.02 -27.58
CA PRO A 323 6.09 5.38 -27.28
C PRO A 323 7.57 5.49 -26.91
N THR A 324 8.27 4.37 -26.67
CA THR A 324 9.71 4.34 -26.37
C THR A 324 10.57 4.32 -27.64
N THR A 325 9.97 4.23 -28.83
CA THR A 325 10.72 4.14 -30.09
C THR A 325 10.44 5.31 -31.02
N ARG A 326 11.35 5.53 -31.98
CA ARG A 326 11.22 6.61 -32.96
C ARG A 326 10.00 6.37 -33.87
N PRO A 327 9.29 7.44 -34.27
CA PRO A 327 9.62 8.85 -34.04
C PRO A 327 9.10 9.40 -32.70
N ILE A 328 8.30 8.64 -31.94
CA ILE A 328 7.62 9.18 -30.75
C ILE A 328 8.62 9.55 -29.65
N SER A 329 9.64 8.74 -29.37
CA SER A 329 10.58 9.03 -28.28
C SER A 329 11.40 10.32 -28.51
N ASN A 330 11.64 10.69 -29.77
CA ASN A 330 12.39 11.88 -30.16
C ASN A 330 11.51 13.01 -30.74
N TRP A 331 10.19 12.87 -30.72
CA TRP A 331 9.30 13.90 -31.21
C TRP A 331 9.15 15.01 -30.17
N ASP A 332 9.49 16.24 -30.56
CA ASP A 332 9.45 17.43 -29.68
C ASP A 332 8.08 17.66 -29.03
N TYR A 333 7.00 17.17 -29.65
CA TYR A 333 5.62 17.34 -29.20
C TYR A 333 5.00 16.12 -28.53
N SER A 334 5.82 15.11 -28.18
CA SER A 334 5.34 13.94 -27.43
C SER A 334 4.71 14.30 -26.09
N LYS A 335 5.16 15.39 -25.46
CA LYS A 335 4.51 15.94 -24.27
C LYS A 335 3.05 16.32 -24.53
N ASP A 336 2.77 17.07 -25.60
CA ASP A 336 1.41 17.49 -25.96
C ASP A 336 0.50 16.28 -26.22
N MET A 337 1.05 15.24 -26.87
CA MET A 337 0.35 13.96 -27.06
C MET A 337 0.00 13.31 -25.73
N TRP A 338 0.97 13.16 -24.82
CA TRP A 338 0.73 12.53 -23.53
C TRP A 338 -0.25 13.31 -22.66
N GLU A 339 -0.13 14.64 -22.59
CA GLU A 339 -1.09 15.46 -21.84
C GLU A 339 -2.52 15.25 -22.33
N ARG A 340 -2.74 15.26 -23.65
CA ARG A 340 -4.08 15.04 -24.22
C ARG A 340 -4.57 13.61 -24.03
N LEU A 341 -3.72 12.60 -24.20
CA LEU A 341 -4.07 11.18 -23.99
C LEU A 341 -4.48 10.92 -22.53
N LEU A 342 -3.71 11.44 -21.58
CA LEU A 342 -3.96 11.24 -20.15
C LEU A 342 -5.12 12.12 -19.65
N GLU A 343 -5.38 13.27 -20.26
CA GLU A 343 -6.57 14.10 -19.97
C GLU A 343 -7.86 13.51 -20.58
N TYR A 344 -7.79 12.67 -21.62
CA TYR A 344 -8.95 12.09 -22.31
C TYR A 344 -10.01 11.50 -21.37
N ASN A 345 -9.54 10.73 -20.38
CA ASN A 345 -10.39 10.05 -19.40
C ASN A 345 -10.46 10.76 -18.05
N ARG A 346 -9.82 11.93 -17.90
CA ARG A 346 -9.90 12.74 -16.68
C ARG A 346 -11.10 13.65 -16.80
N GLN A 347 -12.25 13.21 -16.29
CA GLN A 347 -13.39 14.11 -16.14
C GLN A 347 -12.99 15.26 -15.22
N ALA A 348 -13.10 16.49 -15.71
CA ALA A 348 -13.17 17.67 -14.87
C ALA A 348 -14.51 17.58 -14.13
N ASP A 349 -14.51 17.00 -12.93
CA ASP A 349 -15.70 17.02 -12.08
C ASP A 349 -16.11 18.49 -11.90
N SER A 350 -17.20 18.88 -12.57
CA SER A 350 -17.89 20.12 -12.27
C SER A 350 -18.34 20.03 -10.82
N VAL A 351 -17.57 20.63 -9.93
CA VAL A 351 -17.85 20.63 -8.49
C VAL A 351 -19.23 21.26 -8.30
N HIS A 352 -20.24 20.43 -8.09
CA HIS A 352 -21.41 20.85 -7.35
C HIS A 352 -20.88 21.19 -5.96
N SER A 353 -20.72 22.50 -5.74
CA SER A 353 -20.40 23.14 -4.47
C SER A 353 -21.47 22.81 -3.44
N ASN A 354 -21.51 21.56 -2.97
CA ASN A 354 -22.17 21.22 -1.73
C ASN A 354 -21.22 21.67 -0.63
N ASN A 355 -21.71 22.60 0.19
CA ASN A 355 -20.99 23.11 1.36
C ASN A 355 -20.65 21.94 2.30
N TYR A 356 -19.42 21.44 2.21
CA TYR A 356 -18.93 20.42 3.13
C TYR A 356 -18.32 21.08 4.37
N THR A 357 -18.96 20.81 5.50
CA THR A 357 -18.49 21.16 6.85
C THR A 357 -17.29 20.28 7.23
N TYR A 358 -16.24 20.92 7.74
CA TYR A 358 -15.05 20.27 8.30
C TYR A 358 -15.41 19.36 9.48
N GLY A 359 -15.15 18.06 9.32
CA GLY A 359 -15.03 17.13 10.44
C GLY A 359 -13.81 16.27 10.17
N TYR A 360 -12.75 16.42 10.97
CA TYR A 360 -11.63 15.48 11.02
C TYR A 360 -12.17 14.06 11.19
N PRO A 361 -12.05 13.13 10.22
CA PRO A 361 -12.24 11.73 10.53
C PRO A 361 -10.84 11.15 10.80
N ARG A 362 -10.20 11.59 11.90
CA ARG A 362 -9.04 10.88 12.51
C ARG A 362 -9.45 9.49 13.06
N TYR A 363 -10.67 9.04 12.76
CA TYR A 363 -11.34 7.90 13.38
C TYR A 363 -11.96 6.91 12.39
N LEU A 364 -11.99 7.18 11.08
CA LEU A 364 -12.67 6.27 10.12
C LEU A 364 -11.72 5.32 9.37
N ASN A 365 -10.41 5.59 9.32
CA ASN A 365 -9.43 4.62 8.80
C ASN A 365 -8.78 3.76 9.91
N ASN A 366 -9.15 4.01 11.17
CA ASN A 366 -9.02 3.04 12.26
C ASN A 366 -10.29 2.21 12.38
N ILE A 367 -10.92 1.83 11.27
CA ILE A 367 -11.56 0.51 11.22
C ILE A 367 -10.38 -0.49 11.23
N LEU A 368 -9.76 -0.60 12.42
CA LEU A 368 -9.49 -1.91 12.97
C LEU A 368 -10.71 -2.73 12.55
N GLU A 369 -10.51 -3.84 11.83
CA GLU A 369 -11.48 -4.91 11.97
C GLU A 369 -11.74 -4.99 13.48
N GLU A 370 -12.91 -4.52 13.91
CA GLU A 370 -13.39 -4.87 15.23
C GLU A 370 -13.42 -6.39 15.14
N GLU A 371 -12.36 -7.03 15.62
CA GLU A 371 -12.42 -8.34 16.23
C GLU A 371 -13.60 -8.21 17.18
N THR A 372 -14.77 -8.56 16.66
CA THR A 372 -16.05 -8.23 17.25
C THR A 372 -15.95 -8.80 18.64
N PHE A 373 -16.02 -7.95 19.67
CA PHE A 373 -16.01 -8.39 21.06
C PHE A 373 -16.90 -9.62 21.12
N PRO A 374 -16.44 -10.82 21.53
CA PRO A 374 -17.08 -12.08 21.16
C PRO A 374 -18.52 -12.06 21.62
N PHE A 375 -19.42 -11.63 20.73
CA PHE A 375 -20.76 -11.22 21.14
C PHE A 375 -21.48 -12.45 21.67
N THR A 376 -21.15 -13.63 21.13
CA THR A 376 -21.52 -14.94 21.65
C THR A 376 -21.19 -15.13 23.13
N PHE A 377 -19.99 -14.76 23.59
CA PHE A 377 -19.60 -14.86 25.00
C PHE A 377 -20.42 -13.91 25.88
N LEU A 378 -20.61 -12.66 25.43
CA LEU A 378 -21.44 -11.68 26.14
C LEU A 378 -22.90 -12.14 26.20
N TYR A 379 -23.46 -12.64 25.08
CA TYR A 379 -24.81 -13.17 25.00
C TYR A 379 -25.01 -14.36 25.94
N ILE A 380 -24.07 -15.31 25.99
CA ILE A 380 -24.12 -16.45 26.91
C ILE A 380 -24.12 -15.96 28.36
N ILE A 381 -23.23 -15.03 28.73
CA ILE A 381 -23.17 -14.49 30.09
C ILE A 381 -24.46 -13.78 30.49
N ILE A 382 -25.03 -12.95 29.61
CA ILE A 382 -26.29 -12.23 29.87
C ILE A 382 -27.45 -13.22 30.01
N LEU A 383 -27.51 -14.24 29.14
CA LEU A 383 -28.56 -15.26 29.19
C LEU A 383 -28.48 -16.06 30.50
N VAL A 384 -27.27 -16.47 30.89
CA VAL A 384 -27.02 -17.14 32.18
C VAL A 384 -27.40 -16.23 33.36
N TYR A 385 -27.07 -14.94 33.30
CA TYR A 385 -27.46 -13.98 34.33
C TYR A 385 -28.98 -13.87 34.48
N ILE A 386 -29.72 -13.73 33.38
CA ILE A 386 -31.18 -13.61 33.39
C ILE A 386 -31.82 -14.89 33.94
N LEU A 387 -31.32 -16.07 33.56
CA LEU A 387 -31.81 -17.35 34.07
C LEU A 387 -31.49 -17.53 35.57
N LEU A 388 -30.31 -17.10 36.02
CA LEU A 388 -29.93 -17.21 37.43
C LEU A 388 -30.72 -16.24 38.30
N VAL A 389 -30.80 -14.96 37.92
CA VAL A 389 -31.43 -13.90 38.73
C VAL A 389 -32.96 -13.95 38.64
N GLY A 390 -33.51 -14.35 37.50
CA GLY A 390 -34.95 -14.47 37.30
C GLY A 390 -35.52 -15.77 37.90
N PRO A 391 -35.62 -16.85 37.12
CA PRO A 391 -36.31 -18.06 37.55
C PRO A 391 -35.60 -18.82 38.68
N VAL A 392 -34.27 -18.98 38.62
CA VAL A 392 -33.55 -19.81 39.60
C VAL A 392 -33.53 -19.17 40.97
N LEU A 393 -33.13 -17.90 41.07
CA LEU A 393 -33.07 -17.18 42.34
C LEU A 393 -34.47 -17.04 42.96
N TYR A 394 -35.49 -16.71 42.16
CA TYR A 394 -36.86 -16.65 42.63
C TYR A 394 -37.33 -18.00 43.18
N TRP A 395 -37.07 -19.10 42.47
CA TRP A 395 -37.47 -20.44 42.90
C TRP A 395 -36.78 -20.86 44.20
N ILE A 396 -35.47 -20.63 44.33
CA ILE A 396 -34.69 -20.92 45.54
C ILE A 396 -35.18 -20.09 46.73
N LEU A 397 -35.34 -18.78 46.57
CA LEU A 397 -35.77 -17.89 47.65
C LEU A 397 -37.24 -18.10 48.03
N LYS A 398 -38.08 -18.51 47.07
CA LYS A 398 -39.47 -18.93 47.31
C LYS A 398 -39.53 -20.21 48.13
N HIS A 399 -38.69 -21.20 47.83
CA HIS A 399 -38.68 -22.48 48.55
C HIS A 399 -38.10 -22.33 49.97
N LYS A 400 -37.20 -21.36 50.18
CA LYS A 400 -36.61 -21.04 51.49
C LYS A 400 -37.37 -19.98 52.29
N ASP A 401 -38.49 -19.50 51.78
CA ASP A 401 -39.30 -18.40 52.36
C ASP A 401 -38.50 -17.16 52.76
N LYS A 402 -37.48 -16.82 51.96
CA LYS A 402 -36.50 -15.75 52.22
C LYS A 402 -36.46 -14.75 51.06
N ARG A 403 -37.62 -14.41 50.52
CA ARG A 403 -37.74 -13.53 49.34
C ARG A 403 -37.21 -12.12 49.60
N ASP A 404 -37.25 -11.69 50.85
CA ASP A 404 -36.70 -10.40 51.31
C ASP A 404 -35.17 -10.34 51.28
N TYR A 405 -34.45 -11.40 50.88
CA TYR A 405 -33.01 -11.33 50.63
C TYR A 405 -32.68 -10.93 49.19
N SER A 406 -33.69 -10.84 48.31
CA SER A 406 -33.50 -10.50 46.89
C SER A 406 -32.83 -9.13 46.71
N TRP A 407 -33.13 -8.15 47.58
CA TRP A 407 -32.52 -6.81 47.49
C TRP A 407 -31.00 -6.81 47.71
N LEU A 408 -30.44 -7.82 48.41
CA LEU A 408 -29.00 -7.95 48.63
C LEU A 408 -28.35 -8.90 47.61
N ILE A 409 -29.02 -10.00 47.29
CA ILE A 409 -28.46 -11.04 46.42
C ILE A 409 -28.39 -10.57 44.96
N ILE A 410 -29.38 -9.81 44.48
CA ILE A 410 -29.39 -9.31 43.10
C ILE A 410 -28.19 -8.37 42.81
N PRO A 411 -27.91 -7.35 43.65
CA PRO A 411 -26.68 -6.55 43.50
C PRO A 411 -25.40 -7.37 43.58
N LEU A 412 -25.33 -8.37 44.46
CA LEU A 412 -24.14 -9.22 44.61
C LEU A 412 -23.83 -10.00 43.32
N PHE A 413 -24.86 -10.59 42.69
CA PHE A 413 -24.71 -11.25 41.39
C PHE A 413 -24.34 -10.26 40.28
N ALA A 414 -24.89 -9.04 40.29
CA ALA A 414 -24.52 -8.02 39.32
C ALA A 414 -23.01 -7.68 39.41
N PHE A 415 -22.48 -7.45 40.61
CA PHE A 415 -21.04 -7.20 40.80
C PHE A 415 -20.17 -8.38 40.36
N LEU A 416 -20.59 -9.61 40.67
CA LEU A 416 -19.88 -10.81 40.27
C LEU A 416 -19.80 -10.94 38.74
N PHE A 417 -20.91 -10.72 38.05
CA PHE A 417 -20.96 -10.80 36.58
C PHE A 417 -20.19 -9.66 35.91
N VAL A 418 -20.23 -8.45 36.46
CA VAL A 418 -19.38 -7.34 36.01
C VAL A 418 -17.90 -7.71 36.14
N GLY A 419 -17.50 -8.35 37.25
CA GLY A 419 -16.13 -8.84 37.45
C GLY A 419 -15.71 -9.89 36.41
N ILE A 420 -16.59 -10.84 36.09
CA ILE A 420 -16.34 -11.86 35.06
C ILE A 420 -16.19 -11.22 33.68
N ILE A 421 -17.07 -10.28 33.32
CA ILE A 421 -16.99 -9.55 32.05
C ILE A 421 -15.68 -8.76 31.97
N TYR A 422 -15.30 -8.07 33.06
CA TYR A 422 -14.06 -7.30 33.12
C TYR A 422 -12.83 -8.20 32.97
N MET A 423 -12.80 -9.35 33.63
CA MET A 423 -11.67 -10.28 33.57
C MET A 423 -11.57 -11.01 32.24
N GLY A 424 -12.71 -11.38 31.64
CA GLY A 424 -12.77 -11.93 30.28
C GLY A 424 -12.34 -10.93 29.21
N GLY A 425 -12.72 -9.65 29.37
CA GLY A 425 -12.34 -8.56 28.45
C GLY A 425 -10.89 -8.05 28.62
N TYR A 426 -10.22 -8.37 29.74
CA TYR A 426 -8.84 -7.95 29.96
C TYR A 426 -7.85 -8.66 29.03
N ASN A 427 -8.14 -9.92 28.66
CA ASN A 427 -7.30 -10.69 27.73
C ASN A 427 -7.56 -10.36 26.26
N THR A 428 -8.64 -9.64 25.95
CA THR A 428 -8.98 -9.23 24.56
C THR A 428 -8.55 -7.80 24.24
N ARG A 429 -8.01 -7.05 25.21
CA ARG A 429 -7.44 -5.72 24.97
C ARG A 429 -6.05 -5.85 24.34
N TYR A 430 -5.94 -5.42 23.08
CA TYR A 430 -4.69 -5.17 22.41
C TYR A 430 -3.78 -4.27 23.25
N LYS A 431 -2.53 -4.71 23.50
CA LYS A 431 -1.48 -3.90 24.15
C LYS A 431 -0.65 -3.09 23.15
N SER A 432 -0.85 -3.31 21.86
CA SER A 432 -0.17 -2.65 20.73
C SER A 432 -1.11 -2.63 19.52
N ALA A 433 -0.99 -1.61 18.66
CA ALA A 433 -1.75 -1.51 17.42
C ALA A 433 -1.25 -2.58 16.43
N VAL A 434 -2.01 -3.65 16.29
CA VAL A 434 -1.74 -4.74 15.34
C VAL A 434 -2.42 -4.38 14.02
N ILE A 435 -1.64 -4.25 12.94
CA ILE A 435 -2.18 -4.16 11.58
C ILE A 435 -2.20 -5.56 10.99
N ASN A 436 -3.32 -5.91 10.35
CA ASN A 436 -3.49 -7.14 9.61
C ASN A 436 -2.58 -7.09 8.37
N ASN A 437 -1.48 -7.87 8.37
CA ASN A 437 -0.60 -8.04 7.23
C ASN A 437 -0.66 -9.49 6.76
N TYR A 438 -0.93 -9.69 5.48
CA TYR A 438 -0.72 -10.97 4.81
C TYR A 438 0.80 -11.22 4.76
N SER A 439 1.29 -12.20 5.50
CA SER A 439 2.66 -12.68 5.29
C SER A 439 2.66 -13.56 4.05
N VAL A 440 3.30 -13.12 2.97
CA VAL A 440 3.73 -14.05 1.93
C VAL A 440 4.88 -14.85 2.53
N ILE A 441 4.58 -16.08 2.95
CA ILE A 441 5.62 -17.06 3.25
C ILE A 441 6.11 -17.56 1.89
N ARG A 442 7.32 -17.16 1.48
CA ARG A 442 8.04 -17.82 0.39
C ARG A 442 8.61 -19.15 0.86
#